data_AF-A0A381KMW4-F1
#
_entry.id   AF-A0A381KMW4-F1
#
_cell.length_a   1.000
_cell.length_b   1.000
_cell.length_c   1.000
_cell.angle_alpha   90.00
_cell.angle_beta   90.00
_cell.angle_gamma   90.00
#
_symmetry.space_group_name_H-M   'P 1'
#
loop_
_entity.id
_entity.type
_entity.pdbx_description
1 polymer ?
#
loop_
_entity_poly.entity_id
_entity_poly.type
_entity_poly.pdbx_seq_one_letter_code
_entity_poly.pdbx_strand_id
1 'polypeptide(L)'
;MAMEPIWESDFHTLSYGFRPERSVHHAIRTVKLQLTDCGEMRGRWVIEGDLSSYFDTVHHRLLMKAVRRRVSDARFLALRWKTIKAGHIDVGLFRAASEGVPQGGVISPLLSNIMLNEFDQYLHKRYLSGKARKDRWYWNNSIQRGRSTAVRENWQWKPAVAYCRYADDFVLIVKGTKAQAEAIREECRSVLEDSLKLRLNMDKTKITHVNDGFIFLGHRIIRKRSRYGDMRVVSTIPMRKARNFAASLTALLSGNYSESKIDMVEVLNRKLKGWAAFYQFFDFKASVVSYIDRVVFWKMAYWLARKYRVGIKTLMRYWCKPPKPGQSKDLGYIW
;
A
#
# COMPACT_ATOMS: atom_id res chain seq x y z
N MET A 1 -18.35 6.46 13.97
CA MET A 1 -19.73 6.49 13.44
C MET A 1 -20.25 7.89 13.11
N ALA A 2 -20.58 8.79 14.04
CA ALA A 2 -21.20 10.09 13.66
C ALA A 2 -20.31 10.99 12.76
N MET A 3 -18.98 10.90 12.89
CA MET A 3 -18.06 11.75 12.12
C MET A 3 -17.72 11.20 10.73
N GLU A 4 -17.74 9.89 10.54
CA GLU A 4 -17.35 9.26 9.27
C GLU A 4 -18.09 9.82 8.05
N PRO A 5 -19.43 9.92 8.03
CA PRO A 5 -20.13 10.41 6.84
C PRO A 5 -19.82 11.87 6.51
N ILE A 6 -19.56 12.70 7.53
CA ILE A 6 -19.23 14.13 7.36
C ILE A 6 -17.88 14.29 6.67
N TRP A 7 -16.91 13.45 7.00
CA TRP A 7 -15.57 13.54 6.42
C TRP A 7 -15.42 12.74 5.12
N GLU A 8 -16.21 11.69 4.93
CA GLU A 8 -16.16 10.86 3.72
C GLU A 8 -16.49 11.68 2.45
N SER A 9 -17.35 12.71 2.55
CA SER A 9 -17.62 13.65 1.45
C SER A 9 -16.42 14.52 1.07
N ASP A 10 -15.51 14.76 2.02
CA ASP A 10 -14.40 15.71 1.89
C ASP A 10 -13.10 15.05 1.50
N PHE A 11 -12.98 13.75 1.77
CA PHE A 11 -11.77 13.02 1.52
C PHE A 11 -11.52 12.87 0.04
N HIS A 12 -10.28 13.16 -0.36
CA HIS A 12 -9.86 13.05 -1.74
C HIS A 12 -10.08 11.63 -2.30
N THR A 13 -10.47 11.52 -3.57
CA THR A 13 -10.81 10.24 -4.21
C THR A 13 -9.63 9.27 -4.31
N LEU A 14 -8.40 9.77 -4.29
CA LEU A 14 -7.15 8.99 -4.34
C LEU A 14 -6.60 8.59 -2.95
N SER A 15 -7.34 8.86 -1.88
CA SER A 15 -7.03 8.38 -0.53
C SER A 15 -7.87 7.13 -0.19
N TYR A 16 -7.21 6.02 0.15
CA TYR A 16 -7.87 4.72 0.33
C TYR A 16 -7.78 4.16 1.76
N GLY A 17 -6.81 4.61 2.56
CA GLY A 17 -6.57 4.01 3.88
C GLY A 17 -7.67 4.33 4.88
N PHE A 18 -8.03 3.35 5.72
CA PHE A 18 -8.99 3.48 6.81
C PHE A 18 -10.34 4.11 6.44
N ARG A 19 -10.83 3.83 5.22
CA ARG A 19 -12.12 4.31 4.71
C ARG A 19 -13.04 3.13 4.42
N PRO A 20 -14.36 3.29 4.63
CA PRO A 20 -15.32 2.26 4.27
C PRO A 20 -15.25 1.96 2.76
N GLU A 21 -15.45 0.69 2.40
CA GLU A 21 -15.51 0.21 1.00
C GLU A 21 -14.22 0.42 0.17
N ARG A 22 -13.12 0.85 0.80
CA ARG A 22 -11.82 1.05 0.14
C ARG A 22 -10.81 0.03 0.64
N SER A 23 -10.28 -0.75 -0.30
CA SER A 23 -9.28 -1.79 -0.01
C SER A 23 -7.91 -1.44 -0.57
N VAL A 24 -6.88 -2.13 -0.07
CA VAL A 24 -5.52 -2.12 -0.62
C VAL A 24 -5.53 -2.38 -2.13
N HIS A 25 -6.41 -3.26 -2.60
CA HIS A 25 -6.54 -3.62 -4.01
C HIS A 25 -6.97 -2.44 -4.89
N HIS A 26 -7.87 -1.57 -4.39
CA HIS A 26 -8.27 -0.36 -5.12
C HIS A 26 -7.09 0.59 -5.29
N ALA A 27 -6.28 0.80 -4.25
CA ALA A 27 -5.08 1.63 -4.33
C ALA A 27 -4.07 1.10 -5.36
N ILE A 28 -3.79 -0.21 -5.33
CA ILE A 28 -2.87 -0.86 -6.28
C ILE A 28 -3.41 -0.78 -7.71
N ARG A 29 -4.71 -1.02 -7.91
CA ARG A 29 -5.35 -0.92 -9.23
C ARG A 29 -5.23 0.49 -9.79
N THR A 30 -5.49 1.51 -8.97
CA THR A 30 -5.34 2.91 -9.38
C THR A 30 -3.92 3.24 -9.78
N VAL A 31 -2.93 2.79 -8.98
CA VAL A 31 -1.51 2.95 -9.32
C VAL A 31 -1.17 2.25 -10.63
N LYS A 32 -1.64 1.01 -10.85
CA LYS A 32 -1.45 0.30 -12.13
C LYS A 32 -2.05 1.08 -13.30
N LEU A 33 -3.29 1.56 -13.18
CA LEU A 33 -3.95 2.32 -14.25
C LEU A 33 -3.18 3.61 -14.58
N GLN A 34 -2.77 4.37 -13.57
CA GLN A 34 -1.97 5.59 -13.73
C GLN A 34 -0.62 5.33 -14.43
N LEU A 35 -0.04 4.15 -14.20
CA LEU A 35 1.19 3.68 -14.85
C LEU A 35 0.93 3.08 -16.24
N THR A 36 -0.27 2.61 -16.56
CA THR A 36 -0.58 2.05 -17.89
C THR A 36 -0.76 3.15 -18.94
N ASP A 37 -1.18 4.36 -18.56
CA ASP A 37 -1.51 5.43 -19.50
C ASP A 37 -0.35 5.91 -20.40
N CYS A 38 -0.64 5.76 -21.70
CA CYS A 38 -0.26 6.49 -22.92
C CYS A 38 1.22 6.74 -23.24
N GLY A 39 1.67 6.14 -24.36
CA GLY A 39 2.33 6.77 -25.53
C GLY A 39 3.64 7.53 -25.40
N GLU A 40 3.93 8.12 -24.25
CA GLU A 40 5.12 8.94 -24.06
C GLU A 40 6.30 8.09 -23.56
N MET A 41 7.37 8.07 -24.35
CA MET A 41 8.69 7.46 -24.07
C MET A 41 9.43 8.07 -22.87
N ARG A 42 8.79 8.94 -22.08
CA ARG A 42 9.46 9.68 -21.00
C ARG A 42 9.57 8.83 -19.73
N GLY A 43 10.67 9.05 -19.00
CA GLY A 43 10.95 8.39 -17.72
C GLY A 43 9.79 8.55 -16.74
N ARG A 44 9.52 7.48 -15.98
CA ARG A 44 8.50 7.50 -14.92
C ARG A 44 9.20 7.23 -13.61
N TRP A 45 9.21 8.23 -12.75
CA TRP A 45 9.82 8.18 -11.44
C TRP A 45 8.74 8.06 -10.39
N VAL A 46 8.96 7.19 -9.41
CA VAL A 46 8.06 6.95 -8.30
C VAL A 46 8.73 7.44 -7.05
N ILE A 47 8.03 8.29 -6.31
CA ILE A 47 8.43 8.77 -5.00
C ILE A 47 7.59 7.99 -3.99
N GLU A 48 8.24 7.10 -3.26
CA GLU A 48 7.65 6.43 -2.09
C GLU A 48 7.77 7.39 -0.91
N GLY A 49 6.64 7.82 -0.35
CA GLY A 49 6.58 8.65 0.84
C GLY A 49 6.15 7.83 2.04
N ASP A 50 7.01 7.77 3.06
CA ASP A 50 6.67 7.21 4.38
C ASP A 50 6.82 8.32 5.44
N LEU A 51 5.84 8.39 6.33
CA LEU A 51 5.77 9.37 7.41
C LEU A 51 6.32 8.73 8.68
N SER A 52 7.45 9.23 9.19
CA SER A 52 8.03 8.74 10.45
C SER A 52 7.11 9.03 11.63
N SER A 53 6.73 7.98 12.38
CA SER A 53 6.01 8.13 13.66
C SER A 53 4.85 9.11 13.57
N TYR A 54 4.04 8.97 12.52
CA TYR A 54 2.94 9.89 12.21
C TYR A 54 2.04 10.09 13.42
N PHE A 55 1.62 8.98 14.06
CA PHE A 55 0.72 9.03 15.19
C PHE A 55 1.32 9.75 16.40
N ASP A 56 2.64 9.76 16.57
CA ASP A 56 3.29 10.33 17.74
C ASP A 56 3.61 11.83 17.54
N THR A 57 3.67 12.30 16.30
CA THR A 57 4.07 13.67 15.92
C THR A 57 2.90 14.60 15.56
N VAL A 58 1.65 14.12 15.61
CA VAL A 58 0.49 14.95 15.25
C VAL A 58 0.33 16.12 16.21
N HIS A 59 0.40 17.34 15.68
CA HIS A 59 0.19 18.56 16.46
C HIS A 59 -1.30 18.81 16.76
N HIS A 60 -1.68 18.74 18.04
CA HIS A 60 -3.09 18.78 18.47
C HIS A 60 -3.83 20.05 18.07
N ARG A 61 -3.17 21.22 18.06
CA ARG A 61 -3.81 22.49 17.69
C ARG A 61 -4.19 22.52 16.21
N LEU A 62 -3.34 21.95 15.34
CA LEU A 62 -3.60 21.89 13.89
C LEU A 62 -4.75 20.93 13.61
N LEU A 63 -4.75 19.77 14.28
CA LEU A 63 -5.83 18.79 14.21
C LEU A 63 -7.17 19.41 14.62
N MET A 64 -7.21 20.13 15.74
CA MET A 64 -8.43 20.81 16.17
C MET A 64 -8.84 21.94 15.23
N LYS A 65 -7.89 22.66 14.61
CA LYS A 65 -8.20 23.67 13.60
C LYS A 65 -8.86 23.04 12.38
N ALA A 66 -8.38 21.89 11.91
CA ALA A 66 -8.99 21.15 10.81
C ALA A 66 -10.40 20.67 11.19
N VAL A 67 -10.56 20.07 12.38
CA VAL A 67 -11.88 19.58 12.85
C VAL A 67 -12.89 20.72 13.00
N ARG A 68 -12.47 21.89 13.51
CA ARG A 68 -13.32 23.08 13.68
C ARG A 68 -13.87 23.66 12.38
N ARG A 69 -13.26 23.38 11.23
CA ARG A 69 -13.79 23.84 9.93
C ARG A 69 -15.13 23.20 9.57
N ARG A 70 -15.39 22.00 10.10
CA ARG A 70 -16.60 21.22 9.79
C ARG A 70 -17.53 21.07 10.98
N VAL A 71 -17.00 20.91 12.18
CA VAL A 71 -17.80 20.71 13.39
C VAL A 71 -17.80 21.98 14.23
N SER A 72 -18.98 22.59 14.36
CA SER A 72 -19.19 23.84 15.10
C SER A 72 -19.62 23.63 16.56
N ASP A 73 -20.00 22.40 16.94
CA ASP A 73 -20.46 22.10 18.31
C ASP A 73 -19.30 22.18 19.33
N ALA A 74 -19.39 23.16 20.22
CA ALA A 74 -18.41 23.39 21.28
C ALA A 74 -18.29 22.22 22.26
N ARG A 75 -19.39 21.52 22.59
CA ARG A 75 -19.38 20.38 23.52
C ARG A 75 -18.62 19.21 22.91
N PHE A 76 -18.88 18.93 21.64
CA PHE A 76 -18.17 17.89 20.89
C PHE A 76 -16.67 18.19 20.76
N LEU A 77 -16.31 19.43 20.44
CA LEU A 77 -14.92 19.86 20.34
C LEU A 77 -14.19 19.77 21.69
N ALA A 78 -14.86 20.11 22.80
CA ALA A 78 -14.30 19.99 24.14
C ALA A 78 -14.06 18.53 24.53
N LEU A 79 -15.00 17.63 24.22
CA LEU A 79 -14.83 16.20 24.43
C LEU A 79 -13.63 15.68 23.62
N ARG A 80 -13.52 16.08 22.36
CA ARG A 80 -12.42 15.64 21.50
C ARG A 80 -11.07 16.10 22.00
N TRP A 81 -10.99 17.35 22.46
CA TRP A 81 -9.79 17.89 23.08
C TRP A 81 -9.38 17.10 24.32
N LYS A 82 -10.34 16.74 25.19
CA LYS A 82 -10.09 15.89 26.35
C LYS A 82 -9.60 14.50 25.94
N THR A 83 -10.17 13.88 24.89
CA THR A 83 -9.73 12.56 24.43
C THR A 83 -8.34 12.55 23.82
N ILE A 84 -7.94 13.62 23.12
CA ILE A 84 -6.60 13.72 22.52
C ILE A 84 -5.54 14.01 23.58
N LYS A 85 -5.89 14.81 24.60
CA LYS A 85 -5.03 15.08 25.75
C LYS A 85 -4.98 13.95 26.78
N ALA A 86 -5.95 13.04 26.74
CA ALA A 86 -5.91 11.85 27.57
C ALA A 86 -4.66 11.06 27.19
N GLY A 87 -3.72 10.97 28.13
CA GLY A 87 -2.52 10.14 27.98
C GLY A 87 -2.89 8.68 27.76
N HIS A 88 -1.92 7.90 27.33
CA HIS A 88 -2.07 6.45 27.22
C HIS A 88 -1.12 5.76 28.20
N ILE A 89 -1.52 4.56 28.63
CA ILE A 89 -0.68 3.69 29.44
C ILE A 89 0.01 2.74 28.46
N ASP A 90 1.33 2.86 28.34
CA ASP A 90 2.16 1.96 27.53
C ASP A 90 3.07 1.17 28.49
N VAL A 91 2.93 -0.16 28.51
CA VAL A 91 3.71 -1.06 29.38
C VAL A 91 3.70 -0.64 30.86
N GLY A 92 2.53 -0.26 31.38
CA GLY A 92 2.35 0.14 32.79
C GLY A 92 2.86 1.54 33.14
N LEU A 93 3.43 2.30 32.20
CA LEU A 93 3.85 3.68 32.39
C LEU A 93 2.81 4.63 31.76
N PHE A 94 2.37 5.62 32.54
CA PHE A 94 1.51 6.69 32.03
C PHE A 94 2.34 7.68 31.21
N ARG A 95 2.06 7.77 29.91
CA ARG A 95 2.63 8.80 29.04
C ARG A 95 1.61 9.92 28.84
N ALA A 96 1.94 11.11 29.32
CA ALA A 96 1.19 12.31 29.00
C ALA A 96 1.27 12.59 27.49
N ALA A 97 0.13 12.76 26.82
CA ALA A 97 0.08 13.09 25.40
C ALA A 97 0.30 14.59 25.22
N SER A 98 1.56 15.03 25.14
CA SER A 98 1.91 16.40 24.73
C SER A 98 1.77 16.59 23.21
N GLU A 99 2.10 15.55 22.45
CA GLU A 99 2.00 15.47 21.00
C GLU A 99 1.50 14.07 20.60
N GLY A 100 0.87 13.97 19.42
CA GLY A 100 0.41 12.69 18.89
C GLY A 100 -0.99 12.25 19.33
N VAL A 101 -1.54 11.26 18.64
CA VAL A 101 -2.83 10.65 18.93
C VAL A 101 -2.58 9.24 19.46
N PRO A 102 -3.24 8.82 20.57
CA PRO A 102 -3.02 7.49 21.12
C PRO A 102 -3.25 6.39 20.07
N GLN A 103 -2.24 5.54 19.89
CA GLN A 103 -2.29 4.40 18.98
C GLN A 103 -3.25 3.35 19.55
N GLY A 104 -4.31 3.01 18.81
CA GLY A 104 -5.33 2.04 19.24
C GLY A 104 -6.71 2.63 19.52
N GLY A 105 -6.86 3.95 19.55
CA GLY A 105 -8.18 4.56 19.53
C GLY A 105 -8.89 4.29 18.21
N VAL A 106 -10.14 3.81 18.24
CA VAL A 106 -10.98 3.57 17.04
C VAL A 106 -11.09 4.82 16.16
N ILE A 107 -10.94 6.00 16.77
CA ILE A 107 -11.06 7.32 16.13
C ILE A 107 -9.71 7.81 15.55
N SER A 108 -8.58 7.28 16.02
CA SER A 108 -7.24 7.73 15.61
C SER A 108 -7.03 7.66 14.09
N PRO A 109 -7.42 6.57 13.39
CA PRO A 109 -7.28 6.50 11.92
C PRO A 109 -8.05 7.60 11.18
N LEU A 110 -9.24 7.95 11.67
CA LEU A 110 -10.04 9.03 11.08
C LEU A 110 -9.37 10.39 11.28
N LEU A 111 -8.83 10.66 12.48
CA LEU A 111 -8.07 11.89 12.77
C LEU A 111 -6.85 12.02 11.88
N SER A 112 -6.13 10.92 11.67
CA SER A 112 -4.98 10.88 10.77
C SER A 112 -5.36 11.25 9.34
N ASN A 113 -6.47 10.68 8.85
CA ASN A 113 -6.97 10.98 7.53
C ASN A 113 -7.41 12.45 7.37
N ILE A 114 -8.01 13.06 8.39
CA ILE A 114 -8.40 14.48 8.37
C ILE A 114 -7.18 15.39 8.20
N MET A 115 -6.12 15.16 8.97
CA MET A 115 -4.89 15.95 8.85
C MET A 115 -4.21 15.77 7.50
N LEU A 116 -4.11 14.53 7.02
CA LEU A 116 -3.50 14.24 5.72
C LEU A 116 -4.38 14.71 4.54
N ASN A 117 -5.68 14.95 4.75
CA ASN A 117 -6.53 15.53 3.70
C ASN A 117 -6.11 16.96 3.33
N GLU A 118 -5.54 17.74 4.26
CA GLU A 118 -5.00 19.07 3.93
C GLU A 118 -3.85 18.97 2.92
N PHE A 119 -3.00 17.96 3.08
CA PHE A 119 -1.94 17.65 2.13
C PHE A 119 -2.51 17.13 0.79
N ASP A 120 -3.52 16.25 0.84
CA ASP A 120 -4.20 15.76 -0.37
C ASP A 120 -4.81 16.92 -1.18
N GLN A 121 -5.42 17.89 -0.50
CA GLN A 121 -6.02 19.07 -1.12
C GLN A 121 -4.98 20.01 -1.72
N TYR A 122 -3.82 20.17 -1.06
CA TYR A 122 -2.70 20.92 -1.62
C TYR A 122 -2.24 20.31 -2.95
N LEU A 123 -1.96 18.99 -2.95
CA LEU A 123 -1.58 18.26 -4.15
C LEU A 123 -2.66 18.31 -5.23
N HIS A 124 -3.93 18.26 -4.83
CA HIS A 124 -5.05 18.38 -5.76
C HIS A 124 -5.04 19.71 -6.49
N LYS A 125 -4.97 20.83 -5.75
CA LYS A 125 -4.94 22.18 -6.33
C LYS A 125 -3.75 22.37 -7.27
N ARG A 126 -2.57 21.89 -6.85
CA ARG A 126 -1.31 22.10 -7.56
C ARG A 126 -1.17 21.23 -8.82
N TYR A 127 -1.52 19.94 -8.77
CA TYR A 127 -1.19 19.00 -9.83
C TYR A 127 -2.37 18.17 -10.38
N LEU A 128 -3.36 17.83 -9.55
CA LEU A 128 -4.40 16.85 -9.94
C LEU A 128 -5.68 17.50 -10.45
N SER A 129 -5.91 18.78 -10.19
CA SER A 129 -7.13 19.48 -10.58
C SER A 129 -7.29 19.50 -12.10
N GLY A 130 -8.55 19.48 -12.58
CA GLY A 130 -8.83 19.56 -14.01
C GLY A 130 -8.24 20.81 -14.66
N LYS A 131 -8.24 21.93 -13.91
CA LYS A 131 -7.59 23.18 -14.31
C LYS A 131 -6.08 23.01 -14.41
N ALA A 132 -5.40 22.48 -13.39
CA ALA A 132 -3.96 22.24 -13.42
C ALA A 132 -3.54 21.32 -14.58
N ARG A 133 -4.34 20.32 -14.91
CA ARG A 133 -4.09 19.44 -16.08
C ARG A 133 -4.20 20.19 -17.40
N LYS A 134 -5.21 21.05 -17.57
CA LYS A 134 -5.38 21.90 -18.77
C LYS A 134 -4.26 22.93 -18.90
N ASP A 135 -3.92 23.61 -17.81
CA ASP A 135 -2.85 24.60 -17.76
C ASP A 135 -1.49 23.97 -18.10
N ARG A 136 -1.21 22.78 -17.55
CA ARG A 136 -0.02 21.99 -17.88
C ARG A 136 -0.01 21.59 -19.35
N TRP A 137 -1.13 21.12 -19.89
CA TRP A 137 -1.23 20.76 -21.30
C TRP A 137 -0.95 21.96 -22.19
N TYR A 138 -1.55 23.12 -21.90
CA TYR A 138 -1.33 24.36 -22.64
C TYR A 138 0.14 24.79 -22.60
N TRP A 139 0.75 24.75 -21.41
CA TRP A 139 2.17 25.07 -21.20
C TRP A 139 3.08 24.17 -22.05
N ASN A 140 2.90 22.85 -21.93
CA ASN A 140 3.73 21.87 -22.63
C ASN A 140 3.51 21.89 -24.16
N ASN A 141 2.26 22.08 -24.61
CA ASN A 141 1.93 22.23 -26.03
C ASN A 141 2.52 23.54 -26.60
N SER A 142 2.59 24.62 -25.81
CA SER A 142 3.22 25.87 -26.23
C SER A 142 4.74 25.71 -26.44
N ILE A 143 5.40 24.95 -25.57
CA ILE A 143 6.82 24.58 -25.73
C ILE A 143 7.01 23.73 -26.98
N GLN A 144 6.17 22.70 -27.18
CA GLN A 144 6.28 21.80 -28.32
C GLN A 144 6.05 22.51 -29.66
N ARG A 145 5.18 23.52 -29.70
CA ARG A 145 4.92 24.35 -30.88
C ARG A 145 5.94 25.49 -31.06
N GLY A 146 6.88 25.68 -30.13
CA GLY A 146 7.89 26.73 -30.23
C GLY A 146 7.32 28.15 -30.22
N ARG A 147 6.25 28.41 -29.45
CA ARG A 147 5.69 29.77 -29.36
C ARG A 147 6.73 30.76 -28.86
N SER A 148 6.73 31.96 -29.44
CA SER A 148 7.72 33.02 -29.14
C SER A 148 7.83 33.35 -27.65
N THR A 149 6.73 33.34 -26.90
CA THR A 149 6.72 33.54 -25.45
C THR A 149 7.46 32.43 -24.69
N ALA A 150 7.24 31.17 -25.07
CA ALA A 150 7.89 30.02 -24.43
C ALA A 150 9.41 30.00 -24.68
N VAL A 151 9.84 30.43 -25.87
CA VAL A 151 11.27 30.54 -26.21
C VAL A 151 11.92 31.72 -25.51
N ARG A 152 11.27 32.90 -25.51
CA ARG A 152 11.77 34.13 -24.84
C ARG A 152 11.94 33.94 -23.33
N GLU A 153 10.98 33.30 -22.68
CA GLU A 153 10.98 33.09 -21.23
C GLU A 153 11.60 31.74 -20.81
N ASN A 154 12.19 30.99 -21.75
CA ASN A 154 12.83 29.70 -21.53
C ASN A 154 11.99 28.72 -20.68
N TRP A 155 10.73 28.51 -21.09
CA TRP A 155 9.79 27.69 -20.34
C TRP A 155 10.24 26.23 -20.28
N GLN A 156 10.35 25.69 -19.07
CA GLN A 156 10.69 24.28 -18.85
C GLN A 156 9.44 23.38 -18.89
N TRP A 157 9.62 22.14 -19.34
CA TRP A 157 8.54 21.16 -19.40
C TRP A 157 7.99 20.83 -18.00
N LYS A 158 6.66 20.88 -17.84
CA LYS A 158 6.00 20.53 -16.56
C LYS A 158 5.62 19.05 -16.54
N PRO A 159 6.12 18.25 -15.57
CA PRO A 159 5.82 16.83 -15.51
C PRO A 159 4.35 16.58 -15.16
N ALA A 160 3.83 15.44 -15.60
CA ALA A 160 2.53 14.97 -15.12
C ALA A 160 2.70 14.18 -13.82
N VAL A 161 1.95 14.58 -12.79
CA VAL A 161 1.97 13.92 -11.48
C VAL A 161 0.69 13.13 -11.28
N ALA A 162 0.83 11.91 -10.78
CA ALA A 162 -0.26 11.10 -10.28
C ALA A 162 -0.02 10.77 -8.81
N TYR A 163 -1.10 10.57 -8.06
CA TYR A 163 -1.06 10.44 -6.61
C TYR A 163 -1.92 9.25 -6.17
N CYS A 164 -1.46 8.55 -5.14
CA CYS A 164 -2.21 7.53 -4.43
C CYS A 164 -1.76 7.51 -2.96
N ARG A 165 -2.70 7.52 -2.02
CA ARG A 165 -2.42 7.41 -0.59
C ARG A 165 -3.19 6.26 0.05
N TYR A 166 -2.51 5.54 0.92
CA TYR A 166 -3.08 4.54 1.78
C TYR A 166 -2.59 4.79 3.20
N ALA A 167 -3.42 5.43 4.02
CA ALA A 167 -3.07 5.85 5.37
C ALA A 167 -1.87 6.81 5.37
N ASP A 168 -0.77 6.39 5.97
CA ASP A 168 0.54 7.05 6.05
C ASP A 168 1.40 6.82 4.80
N ASP A 169 1.32 5.63 4.21
CA ASP A 169 1.99 5.30 2.95
C ASP A 169 1.38 6.07 1.78
N PHE A 170 2.17 6.88 1.08
CA PHE A 170 1.75 7.51 -0.16
C PHE A 170 2.77 7.34 -1.29
N VAL A 171 2.26 7.38 -2.51
CA VAL A 171 3.04 7.24 -3.73
C VAL A 171 2.70 8.38 -4.68
N LEU A 172 3.75 9.05 -5.14
CA LEU A 172 3.68 10.04 -6.22
C LEU A 172 4.39 9.49 -7.45
N ILE A 173 3.69 9.49 -8.58
CA ILE A 173 4.26 9.08 -9.87
C ILE A 173 4.49 10.34 -10.70
N VAL A 174 5.73 10.61 -11.04
CA VAL A 174 6.17 11.75 -11.84
C VAL A 174 6.54 11.25 -13.24
N LYS A 175 5.76 11.65 -14.25
CA LYS A 175 6.08 11.43 -15.67
C LYS A 175 6.99 12.56 -16.14
N GLY A 176 8.30 12.36 -16.05
CA GLY A 176 9.31 13.41 -16.23
C GLY A 176 10.73 12.94 -15.96
N THR A 177 11.62 13.89 -15.64
CA THR A 177 13.02 13.61 -15.30
C THR A 177 13.20 13.31 -13.81
N LYS A 178 14.35 12.74 -13.44
CA LYS A 178 14.69 12.47 -12.04
C LYS A 178 14.76 13.77 -11.21
N ALA A 179 15.38 14.80 -11.76
CA ALA A 179 15.51 16.11 -11.12
C ALA A 179 14.14 16.73 -10.80
N GLN A 180 13.15 16.55 -11.69
CA GLN A 180 11.78 17.00 -11.44
C GLN A 180 11.12 16.21 -10.30
N ALA A 181 11.37 14.90 -10.20
CA ALA A 181 10.89 14.10 -9.09
C ALA A 181 11.52 14.51 -7.76
N GLU A 182 12.82 14.83 -7.75
CA GLU A 182 13.54 15.35 -6.58
C GLU A 182 12.98 16.71 -6.13
N ALA A 183 12.73 17.62 -7.07
CA ALA A 183 12.11 18.92 -6.77
C ALA A 183 10.70 18.77 -6.18
N ILE A 184 9.87 17.88 -6.75
CA ILE A 184 8.51 17.62 -6.22
C ILE A 184 8.57 16.99 -4.83
N ARG A 185 9.53 16.08 -4.58
CA ARG A 185 9.74 15.50 -3.24
C ARG A 185 10.05 16.60 -2.22
N GLU A 186 10.93 17.53 -2.58
CA GLU A 186 11.34 18.63 -1.70
C GLU A 186 10.18 19.62 -1.44
N GLU A 187 9.39 19.94 -2.48
CA GLU A 187 8.16 20.72 -2.33
C GLU A 187 7.18 20.03 -1.37
N CYS A 188 6.98 18.71 -1.52
CA CYS A 188 6.13 17.94 -0.61
C CYS A 188 6.67 17.94 0.83
N ARG A 189 8.00 17.86 1.00
CA ARG A 189 8.66 17.90 2.31
C ARG A 189 8.40 19.22 3.03
N SER A 190 8.67 20.35 2.36
CA SER A 190 8.40 21.69 2.92
C SER A 190 6.94 21.84 3.28
N VAL A 191 6.01 21.44 2.42
CA VAL A 191 4.57 21.56 2.71
C VAL A 191 4.16 20.71 3.93
N LEU A 192 4.69 19.48 4.07
CA LEU A 192 4.42 18.62 5.21
C LEU A 192 5.00 19.18 6.52
N GLU A 193 6.22 19.71 6.49
CA GLU A 193 6.89 20.31 7.65
C GLU A 193 6.28 21.67 8.04
N ASP A 194 5.88 22.48 7.07
CA ASP A 194 5.35 23.82 7.29
C ASP A 194 3.88 23.79 7.69
N SER A 195 3.06 23.04 6.95
CA SER A 195 1.60 23.03 7.12
C SER A 195 1.14 22.08 8.21
N LEU A 196 1.77 20.90 8.31
CA LEU A 196 1.33 19.82 9.20
C LEU A 196 2.30 19.56 10.35
N LYS A 197 3.51 20.15 10.33
CA LYS A 197 4.59 19.92 11.31
C LYS A 197 4.99 18.45 11.40
N LEU A 198 4.84 17.72 10.30
CA LEU A 198 5.19 16.31 10.21
C LEU A 198 6.56 16.16 9.55
N ARG A 199 7.39 15.25 10.08
CA ARG A 199 8.70 14.93 9.53
C ARG A 199 8.60 13.77 8.55
N LEU A 200 9.10 13.98 7.34
CA LEU A 200 9.20 12.93 6.32
C LEU A 200 10.39 12.01 6.64
N ASN A 201 10.22 10.69 6.51
CA ASN A 201 11.33 9.76 6.71
C ASN A 201 12.23 9.71 5.47
N MET A 202 13.30 10.51 5.46
CA MET A 202 14.21 10.57 4.30
C MET A 202 14.88 9.22 3.97
N ASP A 203 15.19 8.41 4.98
CA ASP A 203 15.85 7.11 4.81
C ASP A 203 14.95 6.09 4.10
N LYS A 204 13.64 6.20 4.34
CA LYS A 204 12.64 5.34 3.72
C LYS A 204 12.10 5.92 2.42
N THR A 205 12.13 7.24 2.23
CA THR A 205 11.64 7.84 0.99
C THR A 205 12.60 7.62 -0.16
N LYS A 206 12.19 6.77 -1.10
CA LYS A 206 13.02 6.39 -2.24
C LYS A 206 12.41 6.92 -3.53
N ILE A 207 13.29 7.48 -4.37
CA ILE A 207 12.96 7.82 -5.76
C ILE A 207 13.44 6.68 -6.62
N THR A 208 12.50 5.88 -7.13
CA THR A 208 12.78 4.70 -7.94
C THR A 208 12.22 4.88 -9.34
N HIS A 209 12.90 4.30 -10.33
CA HIS A 209 12.34 4.27 -11.68
C HIS A 209 11.34 3.12 -11.81
N VAL A 210 10.25 3.32 -12.55
CA VAL A 210 9.18 2.32 -12.72
C VAL A 210 9.69 0.99 -13.34
N ASN A 211 10.79 1.03 -14.10
CA ASN A 211 11.39 -0.19 -14.68
C ASN A 211 12.13 -1.05 -13.64
N ASP A 212 12.71 -0.46 -12.59
CA ASP A 212 13.40 -1.20 -11.52
C ASP A 212 12.38 -1.88 -10.58
N GLY A 213 11.20 -1.26 -10.52
CA GLY A 213 10.07 -1.69 -9.73
C GLY A 213 10.22 -1.27 -8.26
N PHE A 214 9.07 -1.07 -7.63
CA PHE A 214 8.95 -0.47 -6.32
C PHE A 214 7.94 -1.27 -5.48
N ILE A 215 7.96 -1.14 -4.15
CA ILE A 215 7.11 -1.95 -3.26
C ILE A 215 6.08 -1.05 -2.61
N PHE A 216 4.80 -1.30 -2.88
CA PHE A 216 3.69 -0.55 -2.31
C PHE A 216 2.67 -1.50 -1.70
N LEU A 217 2.30 -1.27 -0.44
CA LEU A 217 1.32 -2.07 0.32
C LEU A 217 1.55 -3.59 0.27
N GLY A 218 2.82 -4.00 0.22
CA GLY A 218 3.20 -5.42 0.16
C GLY A 218 3.17 -6.04 -1.24
N HIS A 219 2.86 -5.27 -2.29
CA HIS A 219 2.95 -5.67 -3.69
C HIS A 219 4.15 -4.99 -4.36
N ARG A 220 4.92 -5.74 -5.14
CA ARG A 220 5.96 -5.17 -6.00
C ARG A 220 5.35 -4.80 -7.34
N ILE A 221 5.40 -3.52 -7.71
CA ILE A 221 4.90 -3.04 -9.00
C ILE A 221 6.10 -2.77 -9.90
N ILE A 222 6.11 -3.36 -11.09
CA ILE A 222 7.20 -3.25 -12.06
C ILE A 222 6.63 -3.17 -13.47
N ARG A 223 7.25 -2.36 -14.34
CA ARG A 223 6.93 -2.37 -15.77
C ARG A 223 7.85 -3.35 -16.50
N LYS A 224 7.27 -4.41 -17.06
CA LYS A 224 7.97 -5.45 -17.82
C LYS A 224 7.57 -5.42 -19.29
N ARG A 225 8.51 -5.77 -20.15
CA ARG A 225 8.23 -6.00 -21.57
C ARG A 225 7.47 -7.32 -21.72
N SER A 226 6.35 -7.27 -22.40
CA SER A 226 5.54 -8.43 -22.79
C SER A 226 6.27 -9.22 -23.88
N ARG A 227 5.88 -10.48 -24.07
CA ARG A 227 6.35 -11.32 -25.18
C ARG A 227 6.08 -10.68 -26.56
N TYR A 228 5.04 -9.86 -26.64
CA TYR A 228 4.64 -9.11 -27.85
C TYR A 228 5.34 -7.75 -28.02
N GLY A 229 6.32 -7.43 -27.17
CA GLY A 229 7.10 -6.19 -27.28
C GLY A 229 6.54 -5.00 -26.50
N ASP A 230 5.27 -5.02 -26.09
CA ASP A 230 4.63 -3.95 -25.32
C ASP A 230 5.09 -3.90 -23.86
N MET A 231 5.27 -2.70 -23.32
CA MET A 231 5.54 -2.51 -21.89
C MET A 231 4.24 -2.61 -21.09
N ARG A 232 4.12 -3.62 -20.21
CA ARG A 232 2.99 -3.81 -19.31
C ARG A 232 3.39 -3.62 -17.86
N VAL A 233 2.51 -2.99 -17.09
CA VAL A 233 2.68 -2.85 -15.64
C VAL A 233 2.17 -4.11 -14.97
N VAL A 234 3.01 -4.72 -14.15
CA VAL A 234 2.78 -6.01 -13.50
C VAL A 234 2.92 -5.79 -12.00
N SER A 235 1.99 -6.34 -11.21
CA SER A 235 2.20 -6.48 -9.76
C SER A 235 2.58 -7.91 -9.43
N THR A 236 3.68 -8.09 -8.71
CA THR A 236 4.13 -9.39 -8.19
C THR A 236 4.23 -9.34 -6.67
N ILE A 237 4.33 -10.52 -6.05
CA ILE A 237 4.58 -10.63 -4.62
C ILE A 237 6.11 -10.54 -4.40
N PRO A 238 6.60 -9.66 -3.51
CA PRO A 238 8.00 -9.64 -3.15
C PRO A 238 8.46 -11.00 -2.61
N MET A 239 9.56 -11.55 -3.13
CA MET A 239 10.06 -12.87 -2.74
C MET A 239 10.33 -12.98 -1.23
N ARG A 240 10.77 -11.89 -0.59
CA ARG A 240 10.97 -11.83 0.86
C ARG A 240 9.67 -12.09 1.64
N LYS A 241 8.54 -11.54 1.20
CA LYS A 241 7.24 -11.76 1.86
C LYS A 241 6.76 -13.20 1.66
N ALA A 242 6.92 -13.75 0.46
CA ALA A 242 6.60 -15.16 0.19
C ALA A 242 7.46 -16.13 1.03
N ARG A 243 8.77 -15.85 1.16
CA ARG A 243 9.67 -16.63 2.02
C ARG A 243 9.31 -16.54 3.50
N ASN A 244 9.00 -15.34 4.02
CA ASN A 244 8.59 -15.18 5.41
C ASN A 244 7.27 -15.92 5.69
N PHE A 245 6.33 -15.89 4.75
CA PHE A 245 5.09 -16.66 4.86
C PHE A 245 5.36 -18.17 4.90
N ALA A 246 6.16 -18.68 3.97
CA ALA A 246 6.59 -20.07 3.94
C ALA A 246 7.34 -20.49 5.21
N ALA A 247 8.15 -19.60 5.79
CA ALA A 247 8.83 -19.82 7.07
C ALA A 247 7.81 -19.91 8.23
N SER A 248 6.78 -19.05 8.25
CA SER A 248 5.72 -19.11 9.26
C SER A 248 4.92 -20.42 9.19
N LEU A 249 4.67 -20.94 7.98
CA LEU A 249 4.00 -22.22 7.77
C LEU A 249 4.90 -23.39 8.20
N THR A 250 6.19 -23.29 7.89
CA THR A 250 7.18 -24.28 8.32
C THR A 250 7.28 -24.33 9.84
N ALA A 251 7.31 -23.19 10.52
CA ALA A 251 7.37 -23.11 11.97
C ALA A 251 6.17 -23.78 12.64
N LEU A 252 4.94 -23.56 12.11
CA LEU A 252 3.74 -24.25 12.60
C LEU A 252 3.86 -25.78 12.45
N LEU A 253 4.34 -26.25 11.31
CA LEU A 253 4.46 -27.68 10.98
C LEU A 253 5.67 -28.36 11.65
N SER A 254 6.49 -27.61 12.41
CA SER A 254 7.70 -28.12 13.05
C SER A 254 7.56 -28.39 14.55
N GLY A 255 6.52 -27.89 15.22
CA GLY A 255 6.39 -27.97 16.69
C GLY A 255 5.30 -28.91 17.21
N ASN A 256 4.10 -28.89 16.61
CA ASN A 256 2.92 -29.50 17.24
C ASN A 256 2.59 -30.87 16.62
N TYR A 257 3.28 -31.93 17.06
CA TYR A 257 3.02 -33.30 16.58
C TYR A 257 1.86 -34.01 17.31
N SER A 258 1.43 -33.47 18.45
CA SER A 258 0.37 -34.04 19.29
C SER A 258 -1.05 -33.60 18.89
N GLU A 259 -1.19 -32.53 18.09
CA GLU A 259 -2.49 -32.03 17.64
C GLU A 259 -3.18 -32.96 16.65
N SER A 260 -4.51 -32.92 16.57
CA SER A 260 -5.29 -33.66 15.57
C SER A 260 -4.89 -33.27 14.15
N LYS A 261 -5.00 -34.22 13.22
CA LYS A 261 -4.76 -33.96 11.78
C LYS A 261 -5.72 -32.88 11.27
N ILE A 262 -6.98 -32.94 11.72
CA ILE A 262 -8.05 -32.06 11.24
C ILE A 262 -7.77 -30.63 11.68
N ASP A 263 -7.48 -30.42 12.96
CA ASP A 263 -7.20 -29.10 13.53
C ASP A 263 -5.98 -28.45 12.85
N MET A 264 -4.92 -29.23 12.63
CA MET A 264 -3.71 -28.72 11.97
C MET A 264 -4.00 -28.31 10.52
N VAL A 265 -4.79 -29.11 9.78
CA VAL A 265 -5.24 -28.76 8.42
C VAL A 265 -6.11 -27.52 8.44
N GLU A 266 -6.99 -27.37 9.41
CA GLU A 266 -7.86 -26.21 9.51
C GLU A 266 -7.07 -24.92 9.78
N VAL A 267 -6.12 -24.95 10.71
CA VAL A 267 -5.21 -23.82 10.99
C VAL A 267 -4.41 -23.45 9.75
N LEU A 268 -3.88 -24.44 9.03
CA LEU A 268 -3.14 -24.23 7.79
C LEU A 268 -4.05 -23.60 6.72
N ASN A 269 -5.25 -24.15 6.51
CA ASN A 269 -6.21 -23.67 5.53
C ASN A 269 -6.66 -22.24 5.84
N ARG A 270 -6.89 -21.89 7.12
CA ARG A 270 -7.21 -20.51 7.53
C ARG A 270 -6.09 -19.54 7.15
N LYS A 271 -4.82 -19.89 7.40
CA LYS A 271 -3.67 -19.06 7.01
C LYS A 271 -3.49 -18.95 5.49
N LEU A 272 -3.63 -20.05 4.76
CA LEU A 272 -3.54 -20.07 3.30
C LEU A 272 -4.67 -19.26 2.67
N LYS A 273 -5.92 -19.42 3.14
CA LYS A 273 -7.08 -18.63 2.67
C LYS A 273 -6.87 -17.14 2.92
N GLY A 274 -6.42 -16.75 4.12
CA GLY A 274 -6.14 -15.35 4.44
C GLY A 274 -5.07 -14.74 3.53
N TRP A 275 -3.99 -15.49 3.30
CA TRP A 275 -2.91 -15.03 2.41
C TRP A 275 -3.35 -14.96 0.94
N ALA A 276 -4.12 -15.95 0.46
CA ALA A 276 -4.66 -15.98 -0.89
C ALA A 276 -5.69 -14.85 -1.13
N ALA A 277 -6.51 -14.52 -0.14
CA ALA A 277 -7.44 -13.39 -0.20
C ALA A 277 -6.68 -12.06 -0.30
N PHE A 278 -5.67 -11.86 0.55
CA PHE A 278 -4.83 -10.65 0.49
C PHE A 278 -4.03 -10.53 -0.81
N TYR A 279 -3.58 -11.65 -1.38
CA TYR A 279 -2.88 -11.67 -2.67
C TYR A 279 -3.77 -12.21 -3.79
N GLN A 280 -5.02 -11.78 -3.88
CA GLN A 280 -5.91 -12.25 -4.96
C GLN A 280 -5.54 -11.67 -6.34
N PHE A 281 -5.15 -10.40 -6.38
CA PHE A 281 -4.95 -9.61 -7.60
C PHE A 281 -3.46 -9.35 -7.89
N PHE A 282 -2.72 -10.39 -8.25
CA PHE A 282 -1.34 -10.26 -8.74
C PHE A 282 -1.11 -11.06 -10.01
N ASP A 283 -0.11 -10.62 -10.76
CA ASP A 283 0.35 -11.19 -12.01
C ASP A 283 1.44 -12.24 -11.72
N PHE A 284 1.56 -13.26 -12.59
CA PHE A 284 2.46 -14.41 -12.39
C PHE A 284 2.12 -15.27 -11.17
N LYS A 285 0.85 -15.68 -11.05
CA LYS A 285 0.35 -16.54 -9.96
C LYS A 285 1.11 -17.86 -9.85
N ALA A 286 1.34 -18.52 -10.98
CA ALA A 286 1.89 -19.87 -11.03
C ALA A 286 3.23 -20.00 -10.29
N SER A 287 4.19 -19.10 -10.52
CA SER A 287 5.53 -19.25 -9.93
C SER A 287 5.54 -19.15 -8.40
N VAL A 288 4.78 -18.21 -7.84
CA VAL A 288 4.75 -18.00 -6.38
C VAL A 288 3.86 -19.03 -5.71
N VAL A 289 2.69 -19.32 -6.28
CA VAL A 289 1.75 -20.31 -5.72
C VAL A 289 2.37 -21.70 -5.75
N SER A 290 2.93 -22.14 -6.87
CA SER A 290 3.59 -23.46 -6.95
C SER A 290 4.80 -23.58 -6.02
N TYR A 291 5.52 -22.48 -5.74
CA TYR A 291 6.59 -22.49 -4.74
C TYR A 291 6.02 -22.73 -3.32
N ILE A 292 4.97 -22.03 -2.94
CA ILE A 292 4.33 -22.17 -1.62
C ILE A 292 3.69 -23.55 -1.49
N ASP A 293 2.96 -24.02 -2.50
CA ASP A 293 2.33 -25.34 -2.52
C ASP A 293 3.36 -26.44 -2.34
N ARG A 294 4.51 -26.35 -3.02
CA ARG A 294 5.60 -27.31 -2.87
C ARG A 294 6.14 -27.34 -1.44
N VAL A 295 6.34 -26.17 -0.82
CA VAL A 295 6.82 -26.09 0.57
C VAL A 295 5.80 -26.70 1.53
N VAL A 296 4.53 -26.32 1.38
CA VAL A 296 3.42 -26.82 2.21
C VAL A 296 3.28 -28.33 2.08
N PHE A 297 3.26 -28.84 0.84
CA PHE A 297 3.12 -30.27 0.54
C PHE A 297 4.20 -31.10 1.22
N TRP A 298 5.47 -30.76 1.01
CA TRP A 298 6.57 -31.52 1.60
C TRP A 298 6.59 -31.41 3.12
N LYS A 299 6.39 -30.21 3.69
CA LYS A 299 6.39 -30.03 5.15
C LYS A 299 5.25 -30.78 5.82
N MET A 300 4.06 -30.77 5.22
CA MET A 300 2.93 -31.55 5.71
C MET A 300 3.17 -33.05 5.61
N ALA A 301 3.78 -33.52 4.51
CA ALA A 301 4.17 -34.93 4.38
C ALA A 301 5.19 -35.35 5.45
N TYR A 302 6.20 -34.52 5.73
CA TYR A 302 7.16 -34.77 6.83
C TYR A 302 6.47 -34.76 8.20
N TRP A 303 5.52 -33.87 8.42
CA TRP A 303 4.77 -33.80 9.68
C TRP A 303 3.93 -35.05 9.90
N LEU A 304 3.18 -35.50 8.88
CA LEU A 304 2.41 -36.75 8.92
C LEU A 304 3.31 -37.97 9.12
N ALA A 305 4.46 -38.02 8.42
CA ALA A 305 5.43 -39.11 8.55
C ALA A 305 5.95 -39.25 9.98
N ARG A 306 6.28 -38.11 10.63
CA ARG A 306 6.71 -38.10 12.03
C ARG A 306 5.58 -38.48 12.99
N LYS A 307 4.38 -37.94 12.77
CA LYS A 307 3.20 -38.22 13.61
C LYS A 307 2.82 -39.69 13.60
N TYR A 308 2.73 -40.31 12.43
CA TYR A 308 2.33 -41.71 12.26
C TYR A 308 3.53 -42.68 12.28
N ARG A 309 4.77 -42.18 12.44
CA ARG A 309 6.02 -42.96 12.40
C ARG A 309 6.14 -43.86 11.16
N VAL A 310 5.67 -43.39 10.01
CA VAL A 310 5.69 -44.13 8.73
C VAL A 310 6.60 -43.44 7.71
N GLY A 311 7.20 -44.24 6.83
CA GLY A 311 7.97 -43.72 5.70
C GLY A 311 7.09 -42.90 4.73
N ILE A 312 7.65 -41.83 4.18
CA ILE A 312 6.96 -40.93 3.24
C ILE A 312 6.44 -41.68 2.01
N LYS A 313 7.16 -42.70 1.53
CA LYS A 313 6.72 -43.55 0.41
C LYS A 313 5.41 -44.30 0.69
N THR A 314 5.16 -44.67 1.95
CA THR A 314 3.92 -45.33 2.35
C THR A 314 2.79 -44.31 2.41
N LEU A 315 3.02 -43.14 3.00
CA LEU A 315 2.06 -42.03 2.99
C LEU A 315 1.68 -41.60 1.56
N MET A 316 2.65 -41.39 0.67
CA MET A 316 2.34 -40.97 -0.70
C MET A 316 1.53 -42.02 -1.47
N ARG A 317 1.66 -43.32 -1.17
CA ARG A 317 0.78 -44.36 -1.75
C ARG A 317 -0.68 -44.26 -1.27
N TYR A 318 -0.89 -43.86 -0.03
CA TYR A 318 -2.25 -43.66 0.52
C TYR A 318 -2.91 -42.36 0.02
N TRP A 319 -2.14 -41.29 -0.12
CA TRP A 319 -2.66 -39.93 -0.30
C TRP A 319 -2.50 -39.35 -1.72
N CYS A 320 -1.47 -39.76 -2.48
CA CYS A 320 -1.30 -39.36 -3.88
C CYS A 320 -1.88 -40.45 -4.80
N LYS A 321 -3.20 -40.49 -4.92
CA LYS A 321 -3.85 -41.37 -5.90
C LYS A 321 -3.69 -40.78 -7.31
N PRO A 322 -3.41 -41.59 -8.34
CA PRO A 322 -3.40 -41.12 -9.71
C PRO A 322 -4.78 -40.54 -10.08
N PRO A 323 -4.85 -39.51 -10.93
CA PRO A 323 -6.14 -39.01 -11.43
C PRO A 323 -6.89 -40.15 -12.11
N LYS A 324 -8.22 -40.20 -11.91
CA LYS A 324 -9.08 -41.19 -12.59
C LYS A 324 -8.91 -41.04 -14.12
N PRO A 325 -8.94 -42.14 -14.89
CA PRO A 325 -8.79 -42.08 -16.34
C PRO A 325 -9.86 -41.16 -16.93
N GLY A 326 -9.43 -40.09 -17.63
CA GLY A 326 -10.31 -39.10 -18.27
C GLY A 326 -10.29 -37.67 -17.70
N GLN A 327 -9.62 -37.40 -16.56
CA GLN A 327 -9.40 -36.03 -16.05
C GLN A 327 -8.00 -35.51 -16.40
N SER A 328 -7.89 -34.23 -16.79
CA SER A 328 -6.60 -33.54 -17.00
C SER A 328 -5.73 -33.63 -15.74
N LYS A 329 -4.40 -33.66 -15.93
CA LYS A 329 -3.38 -33.61 -14.86
C LYS A 329 -3.35 -32.26 -14.14
N ASP A 330 -4.50 -31.69 -13.81
CA ASP A 330 -4.53 -30.61 -12.85
C ASP A 330 -4.30 -31.26 -11.49
N LEU A 331 -3.15 -30.95 -10.89
CA LEU A 331 -2.77 -31.32 -9.53
C LEU A 331 -3.77 -30.68 -8.54
N GLY A 332 -5.00 -31.19 -8.55
CA GLY A 332 -5.99 -31.01 -7.50
C GLY A 332 -5.48 -31.77 -6.30
N TYR A 333 -4.63 -31.13 -5.50
CA TYR A 333 -4.41 -31.54 -4.13
C TYR A 333 -5.76 -31.42 -3.42
N ILE A 334 -6.51 -32.52 -3.39
CA ILE A 334 -7.68 -32.66 -2.52
C ILE A 334 -7.10 -32.79 -1.10
N TRP A 335 -7.22 -31.72 -0.32
CA TRP A 335 -7.03 -31.72 1.13
C TRP A 335 -8.38 -31.52 1.80
#